data_AF-A0A328S0N8-F1
#
_entry.id   AF-A0A328S0N8-F1
#
_cell.length_a   1.000
_cell.length_b   1.000
_cell.length_c   1.000
_cell.angle_alpha   90.00
_cell.angle_beta   90.00
_cell.angle_gamma   90.00
#
_symmetry.space_group_name_H-M   'P 1'
#
loop_
_entity.id
_entity.type
_entity.pdbx_description
1 polymer ?
#
loop_
_entity_poly.entity_id
_entity_poly.type
_entity_poly.pdbx_seq_one_letter_code
_entity_poly.pdbx_strand_id
1 'polypeptide(L)' 'MMIKCDICGCEFDHTKAGHCDCGFDCCGLMLKCPQCGIHIDLPPELRKEKQEEHDKKSIFTRLEKELEDKL' A
#
# COMPACT_ATOMS: atom_id res chain seq x y z
N MET A 1 7.89 -10.52 -1.67
CA MET A 1 9.01 -10.02 -2.47
C MET A 1 9.98 -9.30 -1.54
N MET A 2 11.29 -9.38 -1.80
CA MET A 2 12.28 -8.56 -1.10
C MET A 2 12.38 -7.21 -1.80
N ILE A 3 12.21 -6.12 -1.06
CA ILE A 3 12.39 -4.75 -1.56
C ILE A 3 13.69 -4.21 -1.02
N LYS A 4 14.41 -3.47 -1.85
CA LYS A 4 15.62 -2.76 -1.46
C LYS A 4 15.31 -1.29 -1.21
N CYS A 5 15.78 -0.74 -0.10
CA CYS A 5 15.72 0.69 0.14
C CYS A 5 16.77 1.41 -0.71
N ASP A 6 16.34 2.34 -1.55
CA ASP A 6 17.25 3.13 -2.40
C ASP A 6 18.17 4.09 -1.62
N ILE A 7 17.84 4.37 -0.35
CA ILE A 7 18.60 5.28 0.49
C ILE A 7 19.71 4.58 1.27
N CYS A 8 19.38 3.48 1.97
CA CYS A 8 20.32 2.77 2.84
C CYS A 8 20.79 1.42 2.28
N GLY A 9 20.20 0.96 1.17
CA GLY A 9 20.55 -0.31 0.53
C GLY A 9 20.04 -1.56 1.25
N CYS A 10 19.29 -1.42 2.35
CA CYS A 10 18.72 -2.54 3.10
C CYS A 10 17.68 -3.30 2.27
N GLU A 11 17.80 -4.62 2.23
CA GLU A 11 16.83 -5.52 1.59
C GLU A 11 15.93 -6.12 2.66
N PHE A 12 14.62 -5.98 2.51
CA PHE A 12 13.64 -6.44 3.50
C PHE A 12 12.34 -6.94 2.86
N ASP A 13 11.62 -7.77 3.62
CA ASP A 13 10.32 -8.28 3.20
C ASP A 13 9.25 -7.21 3.34
N HIS A 14 8.65 -6.85 2.22
CA HIS A 14 7.55 -5.87 2.15
C HIS A 14 6.32 -6.25 2.98
N THR A 15 6.06 -7.53 3.25
CA THR A 15 4.90 -8.00 4.02
C THR A 15 5.06 -7.79 5.51
N LYS A 16 6.31 -7.65 5.96
CA LYS A 16 6.68 -7.45 7.37
C LYS A 16 7.06 -6.01 7.67
N ALA A 17 7.21 -5.19 6.63
CA ALA A 17 7.50 -3.78 6.78
C ALA A 17 6.26 -3.01 7.26
N GLY A 18 6.50 -1.98 8.07
CA GLY A 18 5.44 -1.09 8.51
C GLY A 18 4.87 -0.30 7.32
N HIS A 19 3.58 -0.01 7.37
CA HIS A 19 2.95 0.90 6.43
C HIS A 19 3.27 2.35 6.81
N CYS A 20 3.27 3.23 5.82
CA CYS A 20 3.43 4.66 6.04
C CYS A 20 2.29 5.21 6.91
N ASP A 21 2.66 5.94 7.97
CA ASP A 21 1.78 6.54 8.97
C ASP A 21 1.57 8.04 8.74
N CYS A 22 1.69 8.51 7.49
CA CYS A 22 1.67 9.94 7.15
C CYS A 22 0.34 10.67 7.42
N GLY A 23 -0.73 9.96 7.81
CA GLY A 23 -2.05 10.55 8.08
C GLY A 23 -2.83 10.98 6.84
N PHE A 24 -2.23 10.95 5.65
CA PHE A 24 -2.85 11.27 4.36
C PHE A 24 -3.45 10.05 3.64
N ASP A 25 -3.65 8.95 4.37
CA ASP A 25 -4.18 7.69 3.85
C ASP A 25 -3.58 7.29 2.48
N CYS A 26 -2.26 7.11 2.45
CA CYS A 26 -1.53 6.71 1.25
C CYS A 26 -1.85 5.27 0.79
N CYS A 27 -2.96 4.67 1.25
CA CYS A 27 -3.49 3.38 0.84
C CYS A 27 -2.48 2.23 0.97
N GLY A 28 -1.46 2.37 1.83
CA GLY A 28 -0.38 1.40 1.97
C GLY A 28 0.58 1.32 0.76
N LEU A 29 0.58 2.32 -0.13
CA LEU A 29 1.48 2.40 -1.30
C LEU A 29 2.92 2.77 -0.92
N MET A 30 3.14 3.12 0.34
CA MET A 30 4.43 3.50 0.90
C MET A 30 4.77 2.57 2.07
N LEU A 31 6.00 2.06 2.07
CA LEU A 31 6.55 1.22 3.14
C LEU A 31 7.59 1.98 3.93
N LYS A 32 7.61 1.75 5.23
CA LYS A 32 8.64 2.27 6.10
C LYS A 32 9.82 1.31 6.11
N CYS A 33 10.99 1.77 5.67
CA CYS A 33 12.21 0.98 5.76
C CYS A 33 12.51 0.66 7.24
N PRO A 34 12.69 -0.61 7.64
CA PRO A 34 12.90 -0.98 9.02
C PRO A 34 14.27 -0.53 9.57
N GLN A 35 15.22 -0.22 8.69
CA GLN A 35 16.58 0.17 9.09
C GLN A 35 16.76 1.69 9.22
N CYS A 36 16.34 2.48 8.21
CA CYS A 36 16.52 3.94 8.22
C CYS A 36 15.24 4.72 8.54
N GLY A 37 14.08 4.05 8.59
CA GLY A 37 12.79 4.67 8.91
C GLY A 37 12.21 5.53 7.78
N ILE A 38 12.89 5.66 6.64
CA ILE A 38 12.42 6.43 5.49
C ILE A 38 11.27 5.68 4.81
N HIS A 39 10.26 6.45 4.39
CA HIS A 39 9.18 5.93 3.56
C HIS A 39 9.66 5.77 2.13
N ILE A 40 9.56 4.55 1.62
CA ILE A 40 9.88 4.20 0.25
C ILE A 40 8.62 3.78 -0.48
N ASP A 41 8.64 4.03 -1.78
CA ASP A 41 7.59 3.65 -2.69
C ASP A 41 7.52 2.13 -2.91
N LEU A 42 6.30 1.57 -2.97
CA LEU A 42 6.14 0.20 -3.46
C LEU A 42 6.57 0.09 -4.93
N PRO A 43 7.15 -1.04 -5.35
CA PRO A 43 7.34 -1.37 -6.75
C PRO A 43 6.01 -1.33 -7.53
N PRO A 44 6.02 -0.94 -8.82
CA PRO A 44 4.81 -0.78 -9.63
C PRO A 44 3.91 -2.01 -9.70
N GLU A 45 4.49 -3.22 -9.67
CA GLU A 45 3.74 -4.47 -9.69
C GLU A 45 2.89 -4.62 -8.43
N LEU A 46 3.47 -4.29 -7.27
CA LEU A 46 2.83 -4.42 -5.97
C LEU A 46 1.88 -3.26 -5.66
N ARG A 47 2.13 -2.06 -6.24
CA ARG A 47 1.21 -0.91 -6.10
C ARG A 47 -0.17 -1.23 -6.62
N LYS A 48 -0.28 -1.91 -7.77
CA LYS A 48 -1.58 -2.29 -8.35
C LYS A 48 -2.33 -3.24 -7.45
N GLU A 49 -1.67 -4.29 -6.97
CA GLU A 49 -2.27 -5.26 -6.05
C GLU A 49 -2.79 -4.59 -4.78
N LYS A 50 -1.99 -3.69 -4.19
CA LYS A 50 -2.39 -2.95 -2.98
C LYS A 50 -3.55 -1.99 -3.22
N GLN A 51 -3.56 -1.30 -4.36
CA GLN A 51 -4.67 -0.43 -4.72
C GLN A 51 -5.97 -1.23 -4.90
N GLU A 52 -5.92 -2.37 -5.60
CA GLU A 52 -7.09 -3.24 -5.76
C GLU A 52 -7.59 -3.81 -4.43
N GLU A 53 -6.69 -4.19 -3.52
CA GLU A 53 -7.07 -4.62 -2.17
C GLU A 53 -7.76 -3.50 -1.37
N HIS A 54 -7.25 -2.28 -1.48
CA HIS A 54 -7.82 -1.10 -0.84
C HIS A 54 -9.21 -0.80 -1.39
N ASP A 55 -9.35 -0.74 -2.71
CA ASP A 55 -10.61 -0.44 -3.38
C ASP A 55 -11.67 -1.50 -3.04
N LYS A 56 -11.32 -2.80 -3.04
CA LYS A 56 -12.24 -3.87 -2.61
C LYS A 56 -12.77 -3.71 -1.18
N LYS A 57 -12.01 -3.09 -0.28
CA LYS A 57 -12.38 -2.87 1.12
C LYS A 57 -12.99 -1.50 1.37
N SER A 58 -12.92 -0.60 0.40
CA SER A 58 -13.46 0.75 0.49
C SER A 58 -14.98 0.73 0.66
N ILE A 59 -15.47 1.64 1.52
CA ILE A 59 -16.91 1.85 1.70
C ILE A 59 -17.54 2.34 0.40
N PHE A 60 -16.82 3.13 -0.40
CA PHE A 60 -17.32 3.63 -1.68
C PHE A 60 -17.60 2.51 -2.66
N THR A 61 -16.70 1.53 -2.79
CA THR A 61 -16.89 0.37 -3.66
C THR A 61 -18.04 -0.53 -3.20
N ARG A 62 -18.34 -0.59 -1.90
CA ARG A 62 -19.54 -1.27 -1.40
C ARG A 62 -20.81 -0.51 -1.76
N LEU A 63 -20.81 0.81 -1.60
CA LEU A 63 -21.95 1.68 -1.93
C LEU A 63 -22.25 1.69 -3.44
N GLU A 64 -21.22 1.69 -4.28
CA GLU A 64 -21.37 1.60 -5.74
C GLU A 64 -22.09 0.31 -6.15
N LYS A 65 -21.70 -0.84 -5.60
CA LYS A 65 -22.41 -2.11 -5.86
C LYS A 65 -23.86 -2.08 -5.41
N GLU A 66 -24.14 -1.55 -4.22
CA GLU A 66 -25.52 -1.43 -3.73
C GLU A 66 -26.38 -0.48 -4.58
N LEU A 67 -25.77 0.49 -5.27
CA LEU A 67 -26.46 1.39 -6.20
C LEU A 67 -26.74 0.69 -7.53
N GLU A 68 -25.78 -0.06 -8.06
CA GLU A 68 -25.93 -0.88 -9.27
C GLU A 68 -27.02 -1.95 -9.10
N ASP A 69 -27.07 -2.63 -7.95
CA ASP A 69 -28.09 -3.66 -7.65
C ASP A 69 -29.53 -3.10 -7.56
N LYS A 70 -29.70 -1.78 -7.44
CA LYS A 70 -31.00 -1.11 -7.33
C LYS A 70 -31.48 -0.46 -8.63
N LEU A 71 -30.65 -0.45 -9.67
CA LEU A 71 -30.97 0.07 -11.01
C LEU A 71 -31.41 -1.06 -11.95
#